data_AF-A0A3M0XU09-F1
#
_entry.id   AF-A0A3M0XU09-F1
#
_cell.length_a   1.000
_cell.length_b   1.000
_cell.length_c   1.000
_cell.angle_alpha   90.00
_cell.angle_beta   90.00
_cell.angle_gamma   90.00
#
_symmetry.space_group_name_H-M   'P 1'
#
loop_
_entity.id
_entity.type
_entity.pdbx_description
1 polymer ?
#
loop_
_entity_poly.entity_id
_entity_poly.type
_entity_poly.pdbx_seq_one_letter_code
_entity_poly.pdbx_strand_id
1 'polypeptide(L)'
;MALSLVVQHARAQRRAEQGPQAGAPQGWLFFTSLNGGLLAMPAATSHPLVGSLPAARLRKDLASAALVEEALANGEGRLASNGAFVVRTGDRTGRSPKDKFLEDAPEIHNNIWWGAVNQPMTSEQFTELEKIAHERLSQREKLYLFHGFVGADPAHRLGVATLT
;
A
#
# COMPACT_ATOMS: atom_id res chain seq x y z
N MET A 1 -34.42 9.15 -9.43
CA MET A 1 -34.01 10.28 -10.28
C MET A 1 -32.88 9.81 -11.17
N ALA A 2 -33.11 9.79 -12.47
CA ALA A 2 -32.20 9.28 -13.50
C ALA A 2 -31.70 10.43 -14.41
N LEU A 3 -30.74 10.06 -15.28
CA LEU A 3 -30.02 10.78 -16.35
C LEU A 3 -28.73 11.49 -15.93
N SER A 4 -27.53 10.97 -16.23
CA SER A 4 -26.88 10.66 -17.53
C SER A 4 -26.19 11.88 -18.15
N LEU A 5 -24.86 11.88 -18.16
CA LEU A 5 -24.06 12.55 -19.19
C LEU A 5 -22.71 11.84 -19.37
N VAL A 6 -22.77 10.72 -20.09
CA VAL A 6 -21.65 10.21 -20.88
C VAL A 6 -21.60 11.05 -22.15
N VAL A 7 -20.65 11.98 -22.24
CA VAL A 7 -19.95 12.46 -23.45
C VAL A 7 -19.04 13.59 -22.97
N GLN A 8 -17.76 13.28 -22.72
CA GLN A 8 -16.63 14.17 -23.01
C GLN A 8 -15.24 13.53 -22.78
N HIS A 9 -15.14 12.33 -22.18
CA HIS A 9 -13.81 11.72 -21.97
C HIS A 9 -13.20 10.98 -23.19
N ALA A 10 -13.93 10.84 -24.30
CA ALA A 10 -13.45 10.20 -25.53
C ALA A 10 -12.53 11.10 -26.41
N ARG A 11 -12.12 12.28 -25.93
CA ARG A 11 -11.08 13.10 -26.59
C ARG A 11 -9.72 13.06 -25.88
N ALA A 12 -9.63 12.50 -24.68
CA ALA A 12 -8.36 12.32 -23.97
C ALA A 12 -7.56 11.10 -24.49
N GLN A 13 -8.23 10.11 -25.08
CA GLN A 13 -7.59 8.89 -25.57
C GLN A 13 -6.84 9.04 -26.90
N ARG A 14 -6.89 10.20 -27.57
CA ARG A 14 -6.11 10.48 -28.80
C ARG A 14 -4.84 11.29 -28.59
N ARG A 15 -4.48 11.64 -27.36
CA ARG A 15 -3.16 12.22 -27.02
C ARG A 15 -2.23 11.27 -26.28
N ALA A 16 -2.69 10.06 -25.98
CA ALA A 16 -1.86 9.00 -25.39
C ALA A 16 -0.96 8.28 -26.42
N GLU A 17 -1.03 8.64 -27.71
CA GLU A 17 -0.17 8.10 -28.78
C GLU A 17 1.04 8.99 -29.11
N GLN A 18 1.29 10.06 -28.35
CA GLN A 18 2.59 10.71 -28.39
C GLN A 18 3.49 9.97 -27.41
N GLY A 19 4.43 9.21 -27.97
CA GLY A 19 5.41 8.42 -27.24
C GLY A 19 6.16 9.24 -26.17
N PRO A 20 6.86 8.54 -25.25
CA PRO A 20 7.47 9.18 -24.10
C PRO A 20 8.41 10.30 -24.54
N GLN A 21 8.21 11.51 -23.99
CA GLN A 21 9.22 12.55 -24.10
C GLN A 21 10.51 12.04 -23.45
N ALA A 22 11.60 12.10 -24.21
CA ALA A 22 12.91 11.61 -23.82
C ALA A 22 13.35 12.26 -22.50
N GLY A 23 13.60 11.43 -21.48
CA GLY A 23 14.24 11.84 -20.23
C GLY A 23 13.44 11.64 -18.94
N ALA A 24 12.18 11.22 -18.99
CA ALA A 24 11.43 10.91 -17.77
C ALA A 24 11.71 9.47 -17.28
N PRO A 25 12.08 9.26 -15.99
CA PRO A 25 12.22 7.92 -15.42
C PRO A 25 10.89 7.15 -15.46
N GLN A 26 10.96 5.84 -15.74
CA GLN A 26 9.78 4.97 -15.82
C GLN A 26 9.02 4.97 -14.47
N GLY A 27 7.69 5.13 -14.51
CA GLY A 27 6.81 5.06 -13.31
C GLY A 27 6.15 6.38 -12.87
N TRP A 28 6.34 7.48 -13.59
CA TRP A 28 5.79 8.79 -13.22
C TRP A 28 4.45 9.04 -13.92
N LEU A 29 3.39 9.29 -13.13
CA LEU A 29 2.09 9.75 -13.64
C LEU A 29 2.05 11.28 -13.59
N PHE A 30 1.83 11.90 -14.74
CA PHE A 30 1.74 13.35 -14.85
C PHE A 30 0.28 13.79 -14.84
N PHE A 31 -0.08 14.61 -13.85
CA PHE A 31 -1.33 15.36 -13.85
C PHE A 31 -1.00 16.84 -14.00
N THR A 32 -1.69 17.54 -14.91
CA THR A 32 -1.65 18.99 -14.98
C THR A 32 -2.58 19.56 -13.91
N SER A 33 -2.03 20.26 -12.93
CA SER A 33 -2.83 21.04 -11.96
C SER A 33 -3.58 22.17 -12.68
N LEU A 34 -4.74 22.56 -12.14
CA LEU A 34 -5.57 23.66 -12.66
C LEU A 34 -4.83 25.01 -12.72
N ASN A 35 -3.67 25.15 -12.05
CA ASN A 35 -2.82 26.34 -12.10
C ASN A 35 -1.55 26.19 -12.96
N GLY A 36 -1.49 25.19 -13.87
CA GLY A 36 -0.39 25.06 -14.83
C GLY A 36 0.95 24.57 -14.25
N GLY A 37 0.98 24.21 -12.96
CA GLY A 37 2.13 23.56 -12.33
C GLY A 37 2.12 22.04 -12.56
N LEU A 38 3.25 21.49 -13.00
CA LEU A 38 3.49 20.06 -13.08
C LEU A 38 3.71 19.52 -11.65
N LEU A 39 2.65 19.03 -11.02
CA LEU A 39 2.78 18.26 -9.77
C LEU A 39 3.12 16.83 -10.15
N ALA A 40 4.41 16.56 -10.20
CA ALA A 40 4.89 15.21 -10.27
C ALA A 40 4.84 14.60 -8.86
N MET A 41 3.84 13.75 -8.62
CA MET A 41 3.83 12.92 -7.43
C MET A 41 4.53 11.61 -7.78
N PRO A 42 5.39 11.05 -6.90
CA PRO A 42 5.79 9.66 -7.07
C PRO A 42 4.49 8.85 -7.06
N ALA A 43 4.21 8.13 -8.16
CA ALA A 43 3.29 7.00 -8.07
C ALA A 43 3.80 6.16 -6.90
N ALA A 44 2.94 5.86 -5.92
CA ALA A 44 3.32 5.11 -4.72
C ALA A 44 4.32 4.04 -5.12
N THR A 45 5.60 4.23 -4.74
CA THR A 45 6.70 3.48 -5.32
C THR A 45 6.43 2.03 -4.97
N SER A 46 6.03 1.23 -5.96
CA SER A 46 5.68 -0.15 -5.71
C SER A 46 6.93 -0.82 -5.17
N HIS A 47 6.86 -1.33 -3.94
CA HIS A 47 7.98 -2.04 -3.33
C HIS A 47 8.47 -3.13 -4.31
N PRO A 48 9.78 -3.32 -4.52
CA PRO A 48 10.31 -4.27 -5.51
C PRO A 48 9.68 -5.66 -5.40
N LEU A 49 9.36 -6.08 -4.17
CA LEU A 49 8.64 -7.33 -3.90
C LEU A 49 7.32 -7.44 -4.68
N VAL A 50 6.49 -6.40 -4.69
CA VAL A 50 5.18 -6.39 -5.38
C VAL A 50 5.35 -6.64 -6.88
N GLY A 51 6.39 -6.09 -7.50
CA GLY A 51 6.70 -6.30 -8.92
C GLY A 51 7.24 -7.70 -9.23
N SER A 52 7.91 -8.34 -8.27
CA SER A 52 8.48 -9.69 -8.44
C SER A 52 7.47 -10.83 -8.27
N LEU A 53 6.30 -10.55 -7.68
CA LEU A 53 5.31 -11.57 -7.35
C LEU A 53 4.43 -11.94 -8.56
N PRO A 54 4.15 -13.23 -8.80
CA PRO A 54 3.26 -13.64 -9.89
C PRO A 54 1.86 -13.03 -9.75
N ALA A 55 1.37 -12.39 -10.83
CA ALA A 55 0.07 -11.72 -10.84
C ALA A 55 -1.10 -12.62 -10.42
N ALA A 56 -1.04 -13.92 -10.74
CA ALA A 56 -2.06 -14.90 -10.37
C ALA A 56 -2.23 -15.08 -8.85
N ARG A 57 -1.20 -14.75 -8.05
CA ARG A 57 -1.22 -14.86 -6.58
C ARG A 57 -1.76 -13.59 -5.91
N LEU A 58 -1.78 -12.47 -6.63
CA LEU A 58 -2.21 -11.17 -6.09
C LEU A 58 -3.73 -11.00 -6.22
N ARG A 59 -4.36 -10.62 -5.11
CA ARG A 59 -5.74 -10.16 -5.03
C ARG A 59 -5.71 -8.66 -4.76
N LYS A 60 -5.95 -7.87 -5.80
CA LYS A 60 -5.79 -6.41 -5.75
C LYS A 60 -7.12 -5.74 -5.46
N ASP A 61 -7.12 -4.83 -4.48
CA ASP A 61 -8.21 -3.89 -4.17
C ASP A 61 -9.59 -4.57 -4.10
N LEU A 62 -9.64 -5.76 -3.47
CA LEU A 62 -10.88 -6.51 -3.31
C LEU A 62 -11.91 -5.70 -2.51
N ALA A 63 -13.17 -5.81 -2.91
CA ALA A 63 -14.29 -5.29 -2.14
C ALA A 63 -14.38 -6.00 -0.78
N SER A 64 -14.88 -5.30 0.24
CA SER A 64 -14.98 -5.84 1.60
C SER A 64 -15.78 -7.15 1.68
N ALA A 65 -16.83 -7.31 0.87
CA ALA A 65 -17.61 -8.56 0.81
C ALA A 65 -16.75 -9.75 0.35
N ALA A 66 -15.95 -9.57 -0.71
CA ALA A 66 -15.07 -10.63 -1.22
C ALA A 66 -13.96 -10.98 -0.21
N LEU A 67 -13.42 -9.98 0.50
CA LEU A 67 -12.44 -10.23 1.58
C LEU A 67 -13.04 -11.08 2.71
N VAL A 68 -14.28 -10.80 3.11
CA VAL A 68 -14.98 -11.58 4.14
C VAL A 68 -15.26 -13.00 3.65
N GLU A 69 -15.67 -13.19 2.39
CA GLU A 69 -15.87 -14.51 1.78
C GLU A 69 -14.57 -15.34 1.76
N GLU A 70 -13.45 -14.74 1.34
CA GLU A 70 -12.15 -15.42 1.34
C GLU A 70 -11.71 -15.77 2.77
N ALA A 71 -11.84 -14.85 3.73
CA ALA A 71 -11.45 -15.10 5.12
C ALA A 71 -12.29 -16.20 5.79
N LEU A 72 -13.59 -16.27 5.46
CA LEU A 72 -14.47 -17.37 5.91
C LEU A 72 -14.04 -18.70 5.27
N ALA A 73 -13.74 -18.72 3.97
CA ALA A 73 -13.28 -19.92 3.28
C ALA A 73 -11.94 -20.44 3.82
N ASN A 74 -11.07 -19.53 4.28
CA ASN A 74 -9.78 -19.86 4.90
C ASN A 74 -9.88 -20.24 6.38
N GLY A 75 -11.06 -20.13 7.00
CA GLY A 75 -11.25 -20.41 8.43
C GLY A 75 -10.62 -19.38 9.37
N GLU A 76 -10.39 -18.15 8.90
CA GLU A 76 -9.71 -17.08 9.64
C GLU A 76 -10.63 -16.32 10.60
N GLY A 77 -11.93 -16.57 10.53
CA GLY A 77 -12.93 -15.94 11.38
C GLY A 77 -14.32 -16.54 11.19
N ARG A 78 -15.33 -15.83 11.70
CA ARG A 78 -16.74 -16.22 11.60
C ARG A 78 -17.63 -14.99 11.58
N LEU A 79 -18.87 -15.16 11.14
CA LEU A 79 -19.89 -14.13 11.29
C LEU A 79 -20.52 -14.18 12.69
N ALA A 80 -20.78 -13.01 13.25
CA ALA A 80 -21.70 -12.83 14.37
C ALA A 80 -23.16 -12.86 13.89
N SER A 81 -24.11 -12.97 14.82
CA SER A 81 -25.55 -13.00 14.51
C SER A 81 -26.06 -11.75 13.78
N ASN A 82 -25.34 -10.63 13.86
CA ASN A 82 -25.64 -9.38 13.16
C ASN A 82 -24.86 -9.22 11.84
N GLY A 83 -24.12 -10.23 11.40
CA GLY A 83 -23.32 -10.20 10.17
C GLY A 83 -21.94 -9.56 10.29
N ALA A 84 -21.53 -9.07 11.47
CA ALA A 84 -20.17 -8.58 11.67
C ALA A 84 -19.15 -9.72 11.56
N PHE A 85 -18.02 -9.48 10.88
CA PHE A 85 -16.93 -10.44 10.81
C PHE A 85 -16.10 -10.40 12.10
N VAL A 86 -15.93 -11.56 12.73
CA VAL A 86 -15.25 -11.74 14.01
C VAL A 86 -13.99 -12.57 13.82
N VAL A 87 -12.86 -12.02 14.27
CA VAL A 87 -11.54 -12.66 14.25
C VAL A 87 -10.99 -12.81 15.68
N ARG A 88 -10.00 -13.69 15.85
CA ARG A 88 -9.22 -13.83 17.09
C ARG A 88 -7.74 -13.69 16.77
N THR A 89 -7.02 -12.85 17.51
CA THR A 89 -5.59 -12.56 17.26
C THR A 89 -4.64 -13.37 18.15
N GLY A 90 -5.15 -14.39 18.85
CA GLY A 90 -4.38 -15.22 19.78
C GLY A 90 -3.89 -14.43 20.99
N ASP A 91 -2.64 -14.68 21.40
CA ASP A 91 -2.04 -14.09 22.60
C ASP A 91 -1.78 -12.58 22.47
N ARG A 92 -1.62 -12.09 21.24
CA ARG A 92 -1.39 -10.67 20.95
C ARG A 92 -2.72 -9.95 20.74
N THR A 93 -3.33 -9.51 21.84
CA THR A 93 -4.64 -8.82 21.85
C THR A 93 -4.54 -7.29 21.89
N GLY A 94 -3.31 -6.74 21.85
CA GLY A 94 -3.06 -5.31 21.89
C GLY A 94 -1.74 -4.94 21.22
N ARG A 95 -1.28 -3.71 21.46
CA ARG A 95 0.02 -3.25 20.98
C ARG A 95 1.15 -4.00 21.69
N SER A 96 2.27 -4.15 20.99
CA SER A 96 3.57 -4.56 21.57
C SER A 96 4.57 -3.40 21.52
N PRO A 97 4.51 -2.40 22.42
CA PRO A 97 5.37 -1.22 22.32
C PRO A 97 6.87 -1.53 22.37
N LYS A 98 7.26 -2.59 23.08
CA LYS A 98 8.66 -3.03 23.20
C LYS A 98 9.19 -3.72 21.94
N ASP A 99 8.31 -4.13 21.03
CA ASP A 99 8.66 -4.78 19.77
C ASP A 99 8.67 -3.79 18.59
N LYS A 100 8.65 -2.47 18.87
CA LYS A 100 8.75 -1.41 17.86
C LYS A 100 10.19 -0.88 17.80
N PHE A 101 10.76 -0.92 16.60
CA PHE A 101 12.07 -0.39 16.27
C PHE A 101 12.00 0.56 15.08
N LEU A 102 12.99 1.42 14.94
CA LEU A 102 13.22 2.25 13.76
C LEU A 102 14.66 2.04 13.31
N GLU A 103 14.87 1.93 12.00
CA GLU A 103 16.22 1.91 11.44
C GLU A 103 16.95 3.21 11.79
N ASP A 104 18.14 3.08 12.36
CA ASP A 104 19.01 4.21 12.66
C ASP A 104 19.95 4.49 11.48
N ALA A 105 19.44 5.26 10.51
CA ALA A 105 20.18 5.67 9.33
C ALA A 105 20.68 7.13 9.45
N PRO A 106 21.89 7.47 8.96
CA PRO A 106 22.49 8.79 9.11
C PRO A 106 21.60 9.97 8.68
N GLU A 107 20.80 9.77 7.63
CA GLU A 107 19.89 10.76 7.05
C GLU A 107 18.73 11.18 7.97
N ILE A 108 18.32 10.31 8.89
CA ILE A 108 17.19 10.56 9.80
C ILE A 108 17.60 10.62 11.26
N HIS A 109 18.82 10.19 11.61
CA HIS A 109 19.28 10.08 13.00
C HIS A 109 18.94 11.31 13.84
N ASN A 110 19.29 12.51 13.36
CA ASN A 110 19.09 13.76 14.10
C ASN A 110 17.63 14.24 14.13
N ASN A 111 16.74 13.64 13.34
CA ASN A 111 15.33 13.99 13.26
C ASN A 111 14.44 13.13 14.18
N ILE A 112 15.00 12.06 14.77
CA ILE A 112 14.25 11.11 15.58
C ILE A 112 14.50 11.37 17.06
N TRP A 113 13.43 11.37 17.85
CA TRP A 113 13.52 11.40 19.31
C TRP A 113 13.78 9.99 19.85
N TRP A 114 15.06 9.61 19.93
CA TRP A 114 15.50 8.28 20.38
C TRP A 114 15.22 8.02 21.87
N GLY A 115 14.88 6.76 22.21
CA GLY A 115 14.66 6.33 23.59
C GLY A 115 13.83 5.04 23.68
N ALA A 116 13.22 4.80 24.85
CA ALA A 116 12.44 3.58 25.08
C ALA A 116 11.22 3.40 24.14
N VAL A 117 10.74 4.48 23.51
CA VAL A 117 9.61 4.46 22.56
C VAL A 117 10.07 4.30 21.11
N ASN A 118 11.19 4.94 20.75
CA ASN A 118 11.82 4.86 19.43
C ASN A 118 13.16 4.17 19.63
N GLN A 119 13.12 2.84 19.60
CA GLN A 119 14.30 2.01 19.81
C GLN A 119 15.05 1.90 18.48
N PRO A 120 16.36 2.19 18.44
CA PRO A 120 17.15 2.07 17.22
C PRO A 120 17.37 0.59 16.88
N MET A 121 17.46 0.31 15.58
CA MET A 121 18.05 -0.92 15.04
C MET A 121 19.02 -0.56 13.92
N THR A 122 20.05 -1.38 13.70
CA THR A 122 21.02 -1.10 12.64
C THR A 122 20.43 -1.42 11.26
N SER A 123 20.95 -0.80 10.21
CA SER A 123 20.55 -1.08 8.82
C SER A 123 20.73 -2.55 8.43
N GLU A 124 21.76 -3.22 8.96
CA GLU A 124 21.98 -4.65 8.72
C GLU A 124 20.88 -5.50 9.38
N GLN A 125 20.48 -5.15 10.61
CA GLN A 125 19.36 -5.82 11.28
C GLN A 125 18.05 -5.60 10.52
N PHE A 126 17.83 -4.39 10.01
CA PHE A 126 16.63 -4.06 9.23
C PHE A 126 16.58 -4.87 7.94
N THR A 127 17.69 -4.90 7.20
CA THR A 127 17.84 -5.66 5.96
C THR A 127 17.56 -7.16 6.17
N GLU A 128 18.05 -7.75 7.27
CA GLU A 128 17.78 -9.16 7.58
C GLU A 128 16.30 -9.41 7.91
N LEU A 129 15.65 -8.52 8.68
CA LEU A 129 14.21 -8.65 8.96
C LEU A 129 13.35 -8.46 7.70
N GLU A 130 13.73 -7.53 6.83
CA GLU A 130 13.07 -7.31 5.55
C GLU A 130 13.14 -8.57 4.67
N LYS A 131 14.31 -9.20 4.59
CA LYS A 131 14.51 -10.46 3.87
C LYS A 131 13.59 -11.56 4.41
N ILE A 132 13.50 -11.72 5.73
CA ILE A 132 12.60 -12.72 6.35
C ILE A 132 11.13 -12.43 5.96
N ALA A 133 10.72 -11.16 5.97
CA ALA A 133 9.37 -10.77 5.55
C ALA A 133 9.13 -11.11 4.06
N HIS A 134 10.10 -10.81 3.19
CA HIS A 134 10.04 -11.12 1.77
C HIS A 134 9.95 -12.62 1.50
N GLU A 135 10.78 -13.43 2.15
CA GLU A 135 10.75 -14.88 2.04
C GLU A 135 9.39 -15.42 2.49
N ARG A 136 8.86 -14.93 3.62
CA ARG A 136 7.57 -15.36 4.14
C ARG A 136 6.42 -15.04 3.20
N LEU A 137 6.40 -13.83 2.61
CA LEU A 137 5.38 -13.43 1.64
C LEU A 137 5.52 -14.22 0.32
N SER A 138 6.75 -14.46 -0.13
CA SER A 138 7.05 -15.19 -1.36
C SER A 138 6.59 -16.64 -1.32
N GLN A 139 6.40 -17.22 -0.14
CA GLN A 139 5.87 -18.58 0.04
C GLN A 139 4.33 -18.66 0.11
N ARG A 140 3.61 -17.53 0.16
CA ARG A 140 2.13 -17.55 0.28
C ARG A 140 1.43 -17.78 -1.04
N GLU A 141 0.56 -18.76 -1.13
CA GLU A 141 -0.21 -19.04 -2.36
C GLU A 141 -1.09 -17.85 -2.81
N LYS A 142 -1.64 -17.11 -1.84
CA LYS A 142 -2.42 -15.89 -2.06
C LYS A 142 -1.82 -14.74 -1.27
N LEU A 143 -1.87 -13.55 -1.86
CA LEU A 143 -1.48 -12.29 -1.25
C LEU A 143 -2.53 -11.24 -1.59
N TYR A 144 -2.80 -10.34 -0.65
CA TYR A 144 -3.77 -9.26 -0.81
C TYR A 144 -3.04 -7.93 -0.89
N LEU A 145 -3.27 -7.19 -1.97
CA LEU A 145 -2.70 -5.87 -2.20
C LEU A 145 -3.83 -4.84 -2.14
N PHE A 146 -3.73 -3.89 -1.23
CA PHE A 146 -4.67 -2.78 -1.13
C PHE A 146 -3.93 -1.45 -1.28
N HIS A 147 -4.49 -0.57 -2.09
CA HIS A 147 -4.05 0.81 -2.25
C HIS A 147 -5.03 1.76 -1.57
N GLY A 148 -4.49 2.67 -0.77
CA GLY A 148 -5.28 3.65 -0.03
C GLY A 148 -4.55 4.95 0.22
N PHE A 149 -5.16 5.78 1.05
CA PHE A 149 -4.60 7.05 1.48
C PHE A 149 -4.67 7.17 2.99
N VAL A 150 -3.63 7.77 3.58
CA VAL A 150 -3.63 8.24 4.97
C VAL A 150 -3.75 9.75 4.96
N GLY A 151 -4.77 10.28 5.64
CA GLY A 151 -5.14 11.70 5.62
C GLY A 151 -6.31 11.99 4.66
N ALA A 152 -7.29 12.77 5.12
CA ALA A 152 -8.51 13.07 4.37
C ALA A 152 -8.33 14.20 3.35
N ASP A 153 -7.45 15.17 3.63
CA ASP A 153 -7.19 16.31 2.75
C ASP A 153 -6.33 15.88 1.53
N PRO A 154 -6.83 16.01 0.29
CA PRO A 154 -6.08 15.68 -0.91
C PRO A 154 -4.73 16.38 -1.05
N ALA A 155 -4.57 17.57 -0.48
CA ALA A 155 -3.31 18.32 -0.53
C ALA A 155 -2.21 17.75 0.37
N HIS A 156 -2.59 17.00 1.41
CA HIS A 156 -1.66 16.52 2.46
C HIS A 156 -1.68 15.00 2.67
N ARG A 157 -2.52 14.27 1.93
CA ARG A 157 -2.63 12.81 2.07
C ARG A 157 -1.41 12.08 1.53
N LEU A 158 -1.06 10.98 2.17
CA LEU A 158 -0.02 10.05 1.73
C LEU A 158 -0.66 8.84 1.05
N GLY A 159 -0.22 8.51 -0.16
CA GLY A 159 -0.58 7.25 -0.80
C GLY A 159 0.12 6.08 -0.12
N VAL A 160 -0.64 5.05 0.27
CA VAL A 160 -0.12 3.85 0.94
C VAL A 160 -0.55 2.60 0.20
N ALA A 161 0.31 1.59 0.22
CA ALA A 161 -0.01 0.25 -0.25
C ALA A 161 0.26 -0.75 0.88
N THR A 162 -0.68 -1.66 1.11
CA THR A 162 -0.52 -2.76 2.07
C THR A 162 -0.51 -4.09 1.33
N LEU A 163 0.51 -4.90 1.59
CA LEU A 163 0.62 -6.28 1.11
C LEU A 163 0.55 -7.23 2.31
N THR A 164 -0.38 -8.16 2.29
CA THR A 164 -0.60 -9.14 3.37
C THR A 164 -0.77 -10.55 2.84
#